data_AF-A0A3C1HDZ5-F1
#
_entry.id   AF-A0A3C1HDZ5-F1
#
_cell.length_a   1.000
_cell.length_b   1.000
_cell.length_c   1.000
_cell.angle_alpha   90.00
_cell.angle_beta   90.00
_cell.angle_gamma   90.00
#
_symmetry.space_group_name_H-M   'P 1'
#
loop_
_entity.id
_entity.type
_entity.pdbx_description
1 polymer ?
#
loop_
_entity_poly.entity_id
_entity_poly.type
_entity_poly.pdbx_seq_one_letter_code
_entity_poly.pdbx_strand_id
1 'polypeptide(L)'
;MPRIPLVSRRRAALLPASVPLSLLLLLLPAATPQAPAAAPVAPRVATCEPGVRGGRLVLAEFGDPKTFNPVMANETSSTDIIYKMFDGLVHKDHATQELSPGLAESWSVAPDQRTWTFHLRKGLRWSDGHP
;
A
#
# COMPACT_ATOMS: atom_id res chain seq x y z
N MET A 1 -7.40 12.39 30.83
CA MET A 1 -8.18 11.24 31.37
C MET A 1 -7.41 9.94 31.14
N PRO A 2 -7.52 8.95 32.04
CA PRO A 2 -6.42 8.07 32.44
C PRO A 2 -6.26 6.79 31.60
N ARG A 3 -5.03 6.24 31.64
CA ARG A 3 -4.65 4.90 31.18
C ARG A 3 -5.31 3.83 32.06
N ILE A 4 -5.90 2.79 31.47
CA ILE A 4 -6.38 1.60 32.20
C ILE A 4 -5.71 0.35 31.60
N PRO A 5 -4.95 -0.44 32.39
CA PRO A 5 -4.34 -1.69 31.95
C PRO A 5 -5.31 -2.88 32.13
N LEU A 6 -5.39 -3.77 31.14
CA LEU A 6 -6.16 -5.01 31.22
C LEU A 6 -5.37 -6.08 31.98
N VAL A 7 -5.64 -6.21 33.28
CA VAL A 7 -5.29 -7.37 34.08
C VAL A 7 -6.29 -8.49 33.77
N SER A 8 -5.88 -9.48 32.97
CA SER A 8 -6.65 -10.71 32.78
C SER A 8 -6.14 -11.78 33.74
N ARG A 9 -6.83 -11.92 34.88
CA ARG A 9 -6.69 -13.08 35.76
C ARG A 9 -7.33 -14.29 35.09
N ARG A 10 -6.55 -15.32 34.75
CA ARG A 10 -7.10 -16.66 34.52
C ARG A 10 -6.67 -17.58 35.64
N ARG A 11 -7.67 -18.07 36.37
CA ARG A 11 -7.55 -19.06 37.45
C ARG A 11 -7.08 -20.39 36.86
N ALA A 12 -6.13 -21.00 37.55
CA ALA A 12 -5.71 -22.37 37.33
C ALA A 12 -6.83 -23.36 37.70
N ALA A 13 -7.00 -24.39 36.90
CA ALA A 13 -7.61 -25.65 37.30
C ALA A 13 -6.77 -26.78 36.69
N LEU A 14 -6.16 -27.58 37.58
CA LEU A 14 -5.44 -28.80 37.25
C LEU A 14 -6.43 -29.89 36.80
N LEU A 15 -6.03 -30.73 35.85
CA LEU A 15 -5.78 -32.17 36.06
C LEU A 15 -5.19 -32.79 34.77
N PRO A 16 -4.35 -33.84 34.87
CA PRO A 16 -3.49 -34.30 33.79
C PRO A 16 -4.09 -35.51 33.06
N ALA A 17 -3.85 -35.63 31.76
CA ALA A 17 -4.00 -36.90 31.04
C ALA A 17 -2.94 -37.00 29.94
N SER A 18 -1.97 -37.84 30.25
CA SER A 18 -0.88 -38.36 29.46
C SER A 18 -1.30 -38.94 28.11
N VAL A 19 -0.64 -38.49 27.03
CA VAL A 19 -0.62 -39.15 25.71
C VAL A 19 0.85 -39.38 25.34
N PRO A 20 1.23 -40.60 24.91
CA PRO A 20 2.63 -41.02 24.89
C PRO A 20 3.44 -40.45 23.73
N LEU A 21 4.69 -40.18 24.08
CA LEU A 21 5.87 -39.88 23.30
C LEU A 21 6.04 -40.85 22.11
N SER A 22 5.90 -40.36 20.88
CA SER A 22 6.34 -41.06 19.66
C SER A 22 6.96 -40.07 18.69
N LEU A 23 8.30 -40.06 18.71
CA LEU A 23 9.19 -39.74 17.60
C LEU A 23 9.04 -38.35 16.91
N LEU A 24 9.30 -37.28 17.66
CA LEU A 24 9.59 -35.95 17.09
C LEU A 24 11.07 -35.60 17.34
N LEU A 25 11.98 -36.16 16.53
CA LEU A 25 13.39 -35.75 16.55
C LEU A 25 14.01 -35.83 15.14
N LEU A 26 13.88 -34.74 14.38
CA LEU A 26 14.87 -34.23 13.41
C LEU A 26 14.26 -33.06 12.63
N LEU A 27 14.11 -31.90 13.26
CA LEU A 27 13.92 -30.64 12.54
C LEU A 27 14.45 -29.47 13.40
N LEU A 28 15.78 -29.38 13.53
CA LEU A 28 16.44 -28.16 14.00
C LEU A 28 17.01 -27.46 12.76
N PRO A 29 16.37 -26.43 12.21
CA PRO A 29 17.07 -25.54 11.30
C PRO A 29 18.17 -24.84 12.10
N ALA A 30 19.42 -25.02 11.66
CA ALA A 30 20.52 -24.22 12.17
C ALA A 30 20.15 -22.74 11.97
N ALA A 31 19.95 -22.01 13.07
CA ALA A 31 19.76 -20.58 13.04
C ALA A 31 21.10 -19.96 12.62
N THR A 32 21.26 -19.72 11.32
CA THR A 32 22.31 -18.86 10.80
C THR A 32 22.11 -17.47 11.40
N PRO A 33 23.11 -16.86 12.05
CA PRO A 33 22.99 -15.48 12.52
C PRO A 33 22.82 -14.58 11.29
N GLN A 34 21.60 -14.10 11.09
CA GLN A 34 21.28 -13.15 10.04
C GLN A 34 21.92 -11.81 10.44
N ALA A 35 22.91 -11.37 9.65
CA ALA A 35 23.53 -10.07 9.80
C ALA A 35 22.45 -8.97 9.86
N PRO A 36 22.61 -7.93 10.70
CA PRO A 36 21.61 -6.88 10.83
C PRO A 36 21.30 -6.32 9.45
N ALA A 37 20.03 -6.39 9.06
CA ALA A 37 19.55 -5.85 7.81
C ALA A 37 19.99 -4.38 7.73
N ALA A 38 20.72 -4.04 6.67
CA ALA A 38 21.09 -2.66 6.41
C ALA A 38 19.83 -1.79 6.46
N ALA A 39 19.88 -0.70 7.21
CA ALA A 39 18.77 0.24 7.30
C ALA A 39 18.33 0.66 5.89
N PRO A 40 17.02 0.82 5.63
CA PRO A 40 16.53 1.25 4.32
C PRO A 40 17.19 2.58 3.96
N VAL A 41 17.86 2.60 2.80
CA VAL A 41 18.46 3.82 2.25
C VAL A 41 17.35 4.86 2.12
N ALA A 42 17.51 6.00 2.80
CA ALA A 42 16.54 7.08 2.72
C ALA A 42 16.32 7.46 1.23
N PRO A 43 15.06 7.70 0.81
CA PRO A 43 14.77 8.02 -0.58
C PRO A 43 15.59 9.23 -1.02
N ARG A 44 16.24 9.11 -2.19
CA ARG A 44 17.04 10.19 -2.76
C ARG A 44 16.09 11.30 -3.20
N VAL A 45 15.89 12.29 -2.34
CA VAL A 45 15.23 13.54 -2.70
C VAL A 45 16.24 14.38 -3.49
N ALA A 46 15.97 14.63 -4.76
CA ALA A 46 16.82 15.49 -5.58
C ALA A 46 16.77 16.92 -5.03
N THR A 47 17.92 17.47 -4.63
CA THR A 47 18.08 18.86 -4.15
C THR A 47 18.29 19.83 -5.32
N CYS A 48 17.64 19.59 -6.45
CA CYS A 48 17.78 20.41 -7.65
C CYS A 48 16.75 21.55 -7.68
N GLU A 49 17.07 22.59 -8.45
CA GLU A 49 16.16 23.71 -8.71
C GLU A 49 14.85 23.19 -9.33
N PRO A 50 13.66 23.62 -8.86
CA PRO A 50 12.39 23.18 -9.41
C PRO A 50 12.28 23.46 -10.91
N GLY A 51 11.74 22.51 -11.68
CA GLY A 51 11.49 22.70 -13.11
C GLY A 51 10.53 23.85 -13.39
N VAL A 52 10.74 24.55 -14.51
CA VAL A 52 9.81 25.59 -14.99
C VAL A 52 8.55 24.92 -15.54
N ARG A 53 7.37 25.49 -15.26
CA ARG A 53 6.10 24.99 -15.80
C ARG A 53 6.08 25.10 -17.33
N GLY A 54 5.54 24.05 -17.96
CA GLY A 54 5.45 23.94 -19.42
C GLY A 54 6.63 23.18 -20.02
N GLY A 55 6.57 22.94 -21.33
CA GLY A 55 7.58 22.18 -22.06
C GLY A 55 7.05 20.84 -22.59
N ARG A 56 7.97 20.05 -23.16
CA ARG A 56 7.69 18.73 -23.74
C ARG A 56 8.48 17.67 -22.98
N LEU A 57 7.77 16.74 -22.37
CA LEU A 57 8.34 15.51 -21.82
C LEU A 57 8.23 14.40 -22.87
N VAL A 58 9.33 13.72 -23.16
CA VAL A 58 9.35 12.53 -24.03
C VAL A 58 9.77 11.35 -23.17
N LEU A 59 8.90 10.36 -23.08
CA LEU A 59 9.14 9.11 -22.37
C LEU A 59 9.24 7.97 -23.39
N ALA A 60 10.15 7.03 -23.13
CA ALA A 60 10.18 5.79 -23.89
C ALA A 60 9.17 4.81 -23.28
N GLU A 61 8.39 4.17 -24.13
CA GLU A 61 7.42 3.15 -23.75
C GLU A 61 7.86 1.79 -24.30
N PHE A 62 7.44 0.72 -23.63
CA PHE A 62 7.82 -0.65 -24.02
C PHE A 62 7.24 -1.06 -25.39
N GLY A 63 6.15 -0.44 -25.80
CA GLY A 63 5.48 -0.63 -27.08
C GLY A 63 4.20 0.19 -27.15
N ASP A 64 3.46 0.06 -28.25
CA ASP A 64 2.20 0.78 -28.41
C ASP A 64 1.13 0.26 -27.43
N PRO A 65 0.24 1.15 -26.92
CA PRO A 65 -0.92 0.74 -26.14
C PRO A 65 -1.87 -0.05 -27.04
N LYS A 66 -2.39 -1.17 -26.53
CA LYS A 66 -3.41 -1.96 -27.25
C LYS A 66 -4.83 -1.44 -26.99
N THR A 67 -5.03 -0.73 -25.89
CA THR A 67 -6.33 -0.17 -25.51
C THR A 67 -6.16 1.05 -24.61
N PHE A 68 -7.17 1.93 -24.61
CA PHE A 68 -7.29 3.04 -23.65
C PHE A 68 -8.41 2.80 -22.63
N ASN A 69 -9.02 1.61 -22.62
CA ASN A 69 -10.05 1.25 -21.66
C ASN A 69 -9.41 0.68 -20.38
N PRO A 70 -9.49 1.35 -19.22
CA PRO A 70 -8.86 0.91 -17.98
C PRO A 70 -9.39 -0.43 -17.45
N VAL A 71 -10.59 -0.85 -17.85
CA VAL A 71 -11.19 -2.12 -17.42
C VAL A 71 -10.65 -3.30 -18.23
N MET A 72 -10.17 -3.04 -19.46
CA MET A 72 -9.75 -4.08 -20.40
C MET A 72 -8.23 -4.26 -20.49
N ALA A 73 -7.46 -3.22 -20.12
CA ALA A 73 -6.00 -3.27 -20.15
C ALA A 73 -5.47 -4.37 -19.20
N ASN A 74 -4.55 -5.19 -19.69
CA ASN A 74 -3.92 -6.28 -18.92
C ASN A 74 -2.40 -6.34 -19.08
N GLU A 75 -1.82 -5.32 -19.72
CA GLU A 75 -0.43 -5.19 -20.09
C GLU A 75 0.07 -3.76 -19.86
N THR A 76 1.38 -3.65 -19.58
CA THR A 76 2.00 -2.39 -19.16
C THR A 76 1.93 -1.28 -20.22
N SER A 77 2.06 -1.62 -21.51
CA SER A 77 2.05 -0.59 -22.58
C SER A 77 0.74 0.19 -22.65
N SER A 78 -0.38 -0.41 -22.24
CA SER A 78 -1.67 0.30 -22.11
C SER A 78 -1.80 0.99 -20.75
N THR A 79 -1.48 0.31 -19.64
CA THR A 79 -1.68 0.87 -18.29
C THR A 79 -0.82 2.11 -18.04
N ASP A 80 0.39 2.16 -18.57
CA ASP A 80 1.32 3.29 -18.36
C ASP A 80 0.81 4.58 -18.99
N ILE A 81 0.07 4.48 -20.11
CA ILE A 81 -0.59 5.63 -20.73
C ILE A 81 -1.91 5.95 -20.02
N ILE A 82 -2.69 4.93 -19.64
CA ILE A 82 -3.96 5.10 -18.93
C ILE A 82 -3.77 5.84 -17.59
N TYR A 83 -2.70 5.53 -16.84
CA TYR A 83 -2.39 6.22 -15.59
C TYR A 83 -1.98 7.69 -15.77
N LYS A 84 -1.74 8.15 -17.00
CA LYS A 84 -1.54 9.58 -17.31
C LYS A 84 -2.85 10.28 -17.65
N MET A 85 -3.89 9.53 -18.02
CA MET A 85 -5.19 10.04 -18.46
C MET A 85 -6.26 10.01 -17.36
N PHE A 86 -6.18 9.02 -16.47
CA PHE A 86 -7.13 8.80 -15.39
C PHE A 86 -6.44 8.87 -14.03
N ASP A 87 -7.23 9.16 -13.00
CA ASP A 87 -6.75 9.23 -11.64
C ASP A 87 -7.63 8.41 -10.67
N GLY A 88 -7.04 7.96 -9.56
CA GLY A 88 -7.68 7.13 -8.55
C GLY A 88 -8.14 7.92 -7.32
N LEU A 89 -8.94 7.29 -6.46
CA LEU A 89 -9.37 7.91 -5.19
C LEU A 89 -8.19 8.19 -4.25
N VAL A 90 -7.19 7.30 -4.26
CA VAL A 90 -5.98 7.37 -3.44
C VAL A 90 -4.76 7.06 -4.29
N HIS A 91 -3.61 7.59 -3.88
CA HIS A 91 -2.31 7.27 -4.45
C HIS A 91 -1.48 6.45 -3.49
N LYS A 92 -0.48 5.77 -4.03
CA LYS A 92 0.57 5.15 -3.24
C LYS A 92 1.85 5.93 -3.45
N ASP A 93 2.43 6.43 -2.37
CA ASP A 93 3.74 7.06 -2.43
C ASP A 93 4.79 5.97 -2.71
N HIS A 94 5.54 6.12 -3.80
CA HIS A 94 6.51 5.11 -4.21
C HIS A 94 7.77 5.09 -3.32
N ALA A 95 8.06 6.17 -2.59
CA ALA A 95 9.19 6.25 -1.68
C ALA A 95 8.84 5.71 -0.29
N THR A 96 7.71 6.13 0.30
CA THR A 96 7.30 5.72 1.65
C THR A 96 6.43 4.46 1.65
N GLN A 97 5.86 4.09 0.50
CA GLN A 97 4.87 3.02 0.33
C GLN A 97 3.52 3.30 1.04
N GLU A 98 3.33 4.50 1.57
CA GLU A 98 2.11 4.91 2.26
C GLU A 98 1.01 5.32 1.27
N LEU A 99 -0.24 5.21 1.71
CA LEU A 99 -1.37 5.72 0.95
C LEU A 99 -1.52 7.21 1.19
N SER A 100 -1.71 7.97 0.11
CA SER A 100 -1.91 9.41 0.12
C SER A 100 -3.20 9.82 -0.61
N PRO A 101 -3.76 11.01 -0.34
CA PRO A 101 -4.97 11.49 -1.00
C PRO A 101 -4.80 11.69 -2.52
N GLY A 102 -5.67 11.05 -3.32
CA GLY A 102 -5.78 11.26 -4.77
C GLY A 102 -6.97 12.18 -5.10
N LEU A 103 -7.94 11.68 -5.88
CA LEU A 103 -9.21 12.37 -6.11
C LEU A 103 -10.02 12.56 -4.82
N ALA A 104 -9.91 11.63 -3.87
CA ALA A 104 -10.45 11.81 -2.53
C ALA A 104 -9.47 12.63 -1.67
N GLU A 105 -9.97 13.64 -0.97
CA GLU A 105 -9.18 14.43 -0.01
C GLU A 105 -9.00 13.70 1.32
N SER A 106 -9.94 12.82 1.68
CA SER A 106 -9.88 11.99 2.88
C SER A 106 -10.78 10.76 2.73
N TRP A 107 -10.57 9.78 3.61
CA TRP A 107 -11.45 8.63 3.74
C TRP A 107 -11.53 8.15 5.19
N SER A 108 -12.60 7.44 5.51
CA SER A 108 -12.78 6.77 6.80
C SER A 108 -13.19 5.32 6.58
N VAL A 109 -12.77 4.47 7.52
CA VAL A 109 -13.04 3.02 7.49
C VAL A 109 -13.84 2.68 8.74
N ALA A 110 -14.99 2.02 8.56
CA ALA A 110 -15.81 1.58 9.67
C ALA A 110 -15.08 0.54 10.55
N PRO A 111 -15.46 0.37 11.82
CA PRO A 111 -14.80 -0.59 12.72
C PRO A 111 -14.79 -2.03 12.22
N ASP A 112 -15.79 -2.41 11.41
CA ASP A 112 -15.90 -3.74 10.81
C ASP A 112 -15.07 -3.92 9.53
N GLN A 113 -14.43 -2.85 9.05
CA GLN A 113 -13.61 -2.77 7.84
C GLN A 113 -14.33 -3.09 6.53
N ARG A 114 -15.66 -3.17 6.55
CA ARG A 114 -16.46 -3.50 5.36
C ARG A 114 -17.05 -2.28 4.66
N THR A 115 -17.08 -1.16 5.36
CA THR A 115 -17.59 0.11 4.82
C THR A 115 -16.46 1.14 4.78
N TRP A 116 -16.25 1.69 3.59
CA TRP A 116 -15.28 2.75 3.32
C TRP A 116 -16.03 3.97 2.80
N THR A 117 -15.81 5.13 3.43
CA THR A 117 -16.41 6.40 3.00
C THR A 117 -15.31 7.31 2.51
N PHE A 118 -15.40 7.77 1.26
CA PHE A 118 -14.46 8.69 0.64
C PHE A 118 -15.08 10.07 0.50
N HIS A 119 -14.32 11.11 0.85
CA HIS A 119 -14.70 12.50 0.62
C HIS A 119 -13.92 13.01 -0.59
N LEU A 120 -14.63 13.32 -1.67
CA LEU A 120 -14.03 13.83 -2.91
C LEU A 120 -13.64 15.29 -2.78
N ARG A 121 -12.55 15.67 -3.46
CA ARG A 121 -12.17 17.08 -3.61
C ARG A 121 -13.30 17.87 -4.29
N LYS A 122 -13.44 19.13 -3.89
CA LYS A 122 -14.43 20.03 -4.52
C LYS A 122 -13.97 20.47 -5.90
N GLY A 123 -14.91 20.55 -6.84
CA GLY A 123 -14.67 21.09 -8.17
C GLY A 123 -13.90 20.16 -9.11
N LEU A 124 -13.83 18.86 -8.80
CA LEU A 124 -13.38 17.86 -9.77
C LEU A 124 -14.24 17.92 -11.02
N ARG A 125 -13.58 17.74 -12.16
CA ARG A 125 -14.19 17.72 -13.48
C ARG A 125 -13.46 16.73 -14.37
N TRP A 126 -14.20 16.09 -15.24
CA TRP A 126 -13.69 15.38 -16.40
C TRP A 126 -13.07 16.35 -17.41
N SER A 127 -12.29 15.80 -18.34
CA SER A 127 -11.62 16.57 -19.38
C SER A 127 -12.57 17.30 -20.33
N ASP A 128 -13.84 16.90 -20.39
CA ASP A 128 -14.91 17.55 -21.14
C ASP A 128 -15.66 18.63 -20.33
N GLY A 129 -15.29 18.83 -19.07
CA GLY A 129 -15.84 19.86 -18.17
C GLY A 129 -16.99 19.40 -17.27
N HIS A 130 -17.53 18.19 -17.46
CA HIS A 130 -18.56 17.63 -16.58
C HIS A 130 -17.99 17.30 -15.19
N PRO A 131 -18.77 17.37 -14.11
CA PRO A 131 -18.36 16.93 -12.77
C PRO A 131 -18.08 15.42 -12.70
#